data_AF-A0A4V6TSS9-F1
#
_entry.id   AF-A0A4V6TSS9-F1
#
_cell.length_a   1.000
_cell.length_b   1.000
_cell.length_c   1.000
_cell.angle_alpha   90.00
_cell.angle_beta   90.00
_cell.angle_gamma   90.00
#
_symmetry.space_group_name_H-M   'P 1'
#
loop_
_entity.id
_entity.type
_entity.pdbx_description
1 polymer ?
#
loop_
_entity_poly.entity_id
_entity_poly.type
_entity_poly.pdbx_seq_one_letter_code
_entity_poly.pdbx_strand_id
1 'polypeptide(L)'
;MRFDARLLARAWLSVANAASTDKEAPAAIYRSITIEEFVYGARLTATNRFMVLTSWVPESDSYFKPEPAMDEAPDRTVVAQDIDGRAKGLMGYLLSLVNKQGEDYIDGSIEVDLTFDARKPVGAESRGDVAFDGLEPTFTVISVPDTERVWLPIVETAPVAGIAWRTVTSKHVPESTDSIGLNPEFVERIGKVGKHADGVVIWSFGGAEAAALVEWPSSDPHVQGCVMPRRDLSAEYPDGFPEQERPDPAGYRDEACPACATAPVCLRHSTGLVLVGGSDVPSEDS
;
A
#
# COMPACT_ATOMS: atom_id res chain seq x y z
N MET A 1 -15.81 1.46 -11.60
CA MET A 1 -16.16 0.25 -10.81
C MET A 1 -17.03 0.65 -9.65
N ARG A 2 -17.99 -0.19 -9.27
CA ARG A 2 -18.92 0.05 -8.15
C ARG A 2 -18.63 -0.87 -6.97
N PHE A 3 -18.40 -0.29 -5.80
CA PHE A 3 -18.06 -1.04 -4.61
C PHE A 3 -19.07 -0.81 -3.49
N ASP A 4 -19.24 -1.84 -2.67
CA ASP A 4 -19.86 -1.73 -1.37
C ASP A 4 -18.98 -0.87 -0.44
N ALA A 5 -19.59 0.13 0.21
CA ALA A 5 -18.87 1.07 1.06
C ALA A 5 -18.21 0.40 2.27
N ARG A 6 -18.81 -0.65 2.86
CA ARG A 6 -18.22 -1.38 3.99
C ARG A 6 -16.91 -2.01 3.56
N LEU A 7 -16.91 -2.70 2.43
CA LEU A 7 -15.71 -3.39 1.94
C LEU A 7 -14.62 -2.40 1.53
N LEU A 8 -14.95 -1.42 0.69
CA LEU A 8 -13.95 -0.47 0.19
C LEU A 8 -13.36 0.38 1.33
N ALA A 9 -14.18 0.85 2.26
CA ALA A 9 -13.69 1.67 3.37
C ALA A 9 -12.76 0.88 4.31
N ARG A 10 -13.12 -0.37 4.64
CA ARG A 10 -12.28 -1.25 5.48
C ARG A 10 -10.95 -1.56 4.81
N ALA A 11 -10.95 -1.95 3.53
CA ALA A 11 -9.70 -2.18 2.79
C ALA A 11 -8.84 -0.92 2.74
N TRP A 12 -9.41 0.21 2.29
CA TRP A 12 -8.68 1.47 2.10
C TRP A 12 -8.04 1.94 3.41
N LEU A 13 -8.81 1.98 4.50
CA LEU A 13 -8.32 2.42 5.80
C LEU A 13 -7.27 1.47 6.37
N SER A 14 -7.38 0.17 6.10
CA SER A 14 -6.40 -0.83 6.51
C SER A 14 -5.07 -0.63 5.77
N VAL A 15 -5.09 -0.67 4.44
CA VAL A 15 -3.86 -0.58 3.63
C VAL A 15 -3.19 0.77 3.77
N ALA A 16 -3.94 1.87 3.93
CA ALA A 16 -3.39 3.21 4.12
C ALA A 16 -2.44 3.35 5.32
N ASN A 17 -2.47 2.43 6.30
CA ASN A 17 -1.50 2.43 7.40
C ASN A 17 -0.06 2.12 6.93
N ALA A 18 0.09 1.46 5.78
CA ALA A 18 1.39 1.19 5.15
C ALA A 18 1.94 2.34 4.33
N ALA A 19 1.16 3.34 3.94
CA ALA A 19 1.67 4.47 3.16
C ALA A 19 2.73 5.26 3.94
N SER A 20 3.71 5.81 3.22
CA SER A 20 4.67 6.75 3.81
C SER A 20 3.97 8.02 4.27
N THR A 21 4.38 8.54 5.42
CA THR A 21 3.94 9.84 5.94
C THR A 21 5.05 10.90 5.87
N ASP A 22 6.23 10.50 5.39
CA ASP A 22 7.38 11.38 5.18
C ASP A 22 7.20 12.17 3.88
N LYS A 23 7.24 13.51 4.01
CA LYS A 23 7.06 14.45 2.89
C LYS A 23 8.18 14.36 1.85
N GLU A 24 9.36 13.91 2.27
CA GLU A 24 10.52 13.75 1.40
C GLU A 24 10.52 12.39 0.67
N ALA A 25 9.57 11.50 1.00
CA ALA A 25 9.43 10.25 0.29
C ALA A 25 8.93 10.48 -1.15
N PRO A 26 9.30 9.60 -2.11
CA PRO A 26 8.78 9.66 -3.47
C PRO A 26 7.26 9.73 -3.50
N ALA A 27 6.71 10.52 -4.42
CA ALA A 27 5.27 10.73 -4.54
C ALA A 27 4.48 9.41 -4.64
N ALA A 28 5.05 8.39 -5.30
CA ALA A 28 4.43 7.08 -5.44
C ALA A 28 4.17 6.34 -4.11
N ILE A 29 4.84 6.73 -3.02
CA ILE A 29 4.66 6.10 -1.69
C ILE A 29 4.22 7.10 -0.60
N TYR A 30 4.40 8.41 -0.82
CA TYR A 30 3.96 9.44 0.11
C TYR A 30 2.44 9.59 0.10
N ARG A 31 1.77 9.08 1.15
CA ARG A 31 0.31 9.08 1.31
C ARG A 31 -0.42 8.55 0.07
N SER A 32 0.16 7.52 -0.56
CA SER A 32 -0.32 6.97 -1.82
C SER A 32 -0.82 5.54 -1.66
N ILE A 33 -1.81 5.19 -2.47
CA ILE A 33 -2.32 3.84 -2.63
C ILE A 33 -2.20 3.47 -4.10
N THR A 34 -1.55 2.35 -4.36
CA THR A 34 -1.56 1.66 -5.65
C THR A 34 -2.88 0.91 -5.79
N ILE A 35 -3.56 1.12 -6.90
CA ILE A 35 -4.84 0.48 -7.23
C ILE A 35 -4.64 -0.31 -8.51
N GLU A 36 -4.76 -1.62 -8.42
CA GLU A 36 -4.78 -2.54 -9.55
C GLU A 36 -6.25 -2.86 -9.88
N GLU A 37 -6.73 -2.42 -11.04
CA GLU A 37 -8.05 -2.72 -11.59
C GLU A 37 -8.04 -4.09 -12.26
N PHE A 38 -9.03 -4.91 -11.94
CA PHE A 38 -9.31 -6.18 -12.59
C PHE A 38 -10.80 -6.26 -12.93
N VAL A 39 -11.15 -7.17 -13.84
CA VAL A 39 -12.53 -7.42 -14.29
C VAL A 39 -13.56 -7.54 -13.16
N TYR A 40 -13.19 -8.09 -12.00
CA TYR A 40 -14.14 -8.39 -10.90
C TYR A 40 -13.93 -7.58 -9.62
N GLY A 41 -13.01 -6.61 -9.62
CA GLY A 41 -12.68 -5.87 -8.41
C GLY A 41 -11.34 -5.15 -8.51
N ALA A 42 -10.92 -4.56 -7.40
CA ALA A 42 -9.66 -3.85 -7.32
C ALA A 42 -8.81 -4.39 -6.19
N ARG A 43 -7.51 -4.46 -6.43
CA ARG A 43 -6.54 -4.68 -5.36
C ARG A 43 -5.94 -3.35 -4.93
N LEU A 44 -6.00 -3.08 -3.63
CA LEU A 44 -5.38 -1.92 -3.02
C LEU A 44 -4.06 -2.32 -2.39
N THR A 45 -3.01 -1.53 -2.60
CA THR A 45 -1.70 -1.76 -1.99
C THR A 45 -1.09 -0.44 -1.56
N ALA A 46 -0.47 -0.39 -0.39
CA ALA A 46 0.33 0.76 0.02
C ALA A 46 1.64 0.30 0.67
N THR A 47 2.67 1.15 0.60
CA THR A 47 4.00 0.85 1.15
C THR A 47 4.67 2.10 1.69
N ASN A 48 5.61 1.91 2.62
CA ASN A 48 6.57 2.91 3.05
C ASN A 48 8.02 2.44 2.85
N ARG A 49 8.23 1.45 1.96
CA ARG A 49 9.48 0.70 1.70
C ARG A 49 9.79 -0.41 2.71
N PHE A 50 9.28 -0.33 3.93
CA PHE A 50 9.58 -1.34 4.97
C PHE A 50 8.36 -2.14 5.39
N MET A 51 7.18 -1.64 5.08
CA MET A 51 5.92 -2.31 5.31
C MET A 51 5.10 -2.17 4.03
N VAL A 52 4.49 -3.27 3.61
CA VAL A 52 3.49 -3.28 2.55
C VAL A 52 2.22 -3.92 3.10
N LEU A 53 1.08 -3.34 2.79
CA LEU A 53 -0.23 -3.93 3.08
C LEU A 53 -1.03 -3.96 1.79
N THR A 54 -1.78 -5.03 1.62
CA THR A 54 -2.62 -5.29 0.45
C THR A 54 -3.98 -5.83 0.87
N SER A 55 -5.00 -5.54 0.06
CA SER A 55 -6.35 -6.06 0.23
C SER A 55 -7.07 -6.11 -1.11
N TRP A 56 -7.80 -7.20 -1.35
CA TRP A 56 -8.68 -7.37 -2.49
C TRP A 56 -10.09 -6.89 -2.14
N VAL A 57 -10.66 -6.04 -3.00
CA VAL A 57 -12.02 -5.54 -2.88
C VAL A 57 -12.80 -5.99 -4.11
N PRO A 58 -13.75 -6.93 -3.99
CA PRO A 58 -14.57 -7.32 -5.11
C PRO A 58 -15.54 -6.19 -5.47
N GLU A 59 -15.86 -6.07 -6.76
CA GLU A 59 -16.95 -5.20 -7.22
C GLU A 59 -18.29 -5.71 -6.65
N SER A 60 -19.25 -4.80 -6.39
CA SER A 60 -20.56 -5.15 -5.78
C SER A 60 -21.27 -6.30 -6.49
N ASP A 61 -21.24 -6.30 -7.83
CA ASP A 61 -21.89 -7.32 -8.67
C ASP A 61 -21.06 -8.63 -8.77
N SER A 62 -19.87 -8.66 -8.17
CA SER A 62 -18.87 -9.72 -8.31
C SER A 62 -18.35 -10.28 -6.97
N TYR A 63 -19.04 -10.06 -5.86
CA TYR A 63 -18.59 -10.47 -4.51
C TYR A 63 -18.13 -11.94 -4.40
N PHE A 64 -18.83 -12.86 -5.06
CA PHE A 64 -18.50 -14.30 -5.03
C PHE A 64 -17.45 -14.72 -6.06
N LYS A 65 -16.91 -13.79 -6.85
CA LYS A 65 -15.84 -14.09 -7.79
C LYS A 65 -14.51 -14.20 -7.04
N PRO A 66 -13.68 -15.20 -7.37
CA PRO A 66 -12.39 -15.35 -6.71
C PRO A 66 -11.50 -14.14 -7.00
N GLU A 67 -10.61 -13.84 -6.05
CA GLU A 67 -9.51 -12.92 -6.29
C GLU A 67 -8.68 -13.40 -7.50
N PRO A 68 -8.24 -12.49 -8.39
CA PRO A 68 -7.33 -12.80 -9.50
C PRO A 68 -6.09 -13.55 -9.03
N ALA A 69 -5.66 -14.52 -9.83
CA ALA A 69 -4.44 -15.28 -9.54
C ALA A 69 -3.21 -14.37 -9.54
N MET A 70 -2.13 -14.80 -8.88
CA MET A 70 -0.92 -13.98 -8.77
C MET A 70 -0.29 -13.60 -10.12
N ASP A 71 -0.40 -14.48 -11.11
CA ASP A 71 0.13 -14.31 -12.47
C ASP A 71 -0.82 -13.54 -13.39
N GLU A 72 -2.04 -13.26 -12.95
CA GLU A 72 -3.01 -12.47 -13.69
C GLU A 72 -2.60 -10.99 -13.67
N ALA A 73 -2.44 -10.41 -14.87
CA ALA A 73 -2.12 -9.01 -15.02
C ALA A 73 -3.38 -8.16 -14.78
N PRO A 74 -3.26 -7.02 -14.09
CA PRO A 74 -4.38 -6.09 -13.98
C PRO A 74 -4.68 -5.43 -15.32
N ASP A 75 -5.94 -5.07 -15.52
CA ASP A 75 -6.39 -4.28 -16.68
C ASP A 75 -5.76 -2.88 -16.65
N ARG A 76 -5.55 -2.36 -15.43
CA ARG A 76 -4.93 -1.06 -15.19
C ARG A 76 -4.25 -1.01 -13.83
N THR A 77 -3.17 -0.24 -13.73
CA THR A 77 -2.55 0.12 -12.45
C THR A 77 -2.41 1.63 -12.35
N VAL A 78 -2.82 2.21 -11.23
CA VAL A 78 -2.63 3.63 -10.93
C VAL A 78 -2.10 3.81 -9.52
N VAL A 79 -1.33 4.87 -9.29
CA VAL A 79 -0.95 5.31 -7.94
C VAL A 79 -1.69 6.59 -7.60
N ALA A 80 -2.69 6.47 -6.75
CA ALA A 80 -3.53 7.58 -6.30
C ALA A 80 -2.98 8.17 -5.00
N GLN A 81 -2.74 9.48 -4.99
CA GLN A 81 -2.17 10.17 -3.84
C GLN A 81 -3.24 10.90 -3.03
N ASP A 82 -3.28 10.66 -1.71
CA ASP A 82 -4.20 11.26 -0.74
C ASP A 82 -3.45 12.21 0.21
N ILE A 83 -2.77 13.22 -0.35
CA ILE A 83 -1.93 14.16 0.41
C ILE A 83 -2.70 14.77 1.58
N ASP A 84 -3.93 15.22 1.34
CA ASP A 84 -4.75 15.93 2.31
C ASP A 84 -5.59 14.98 3.19
N GLY A 85 -5.51 13.67 2.97
CA GLY A 85 -6.30 12.68 3.72
C GLY A 85 -7.79 12.75 3.44
N ARG A 86 -8.20 13.27 2.27
CA ARG A 86 -9.61 13.41 1.88
C ARG A 86 -10.25 12.06 1.60
N ALA A 87 -9.56 11.16 0.92
CA ALA A 87 -10.09 9.81 0.71
C ALA A 87 -10.16 9.06 2.04
N LYS A 88 -9.12 9.14 2.88
CA LYS A 88 -9.15 8.59 4.24
C LYS A 88 -10.32 9.14 5.07
N GLY A 89 -10.58 10.44 4.99
CA GLY A 89 -11.71 11.09 5.66
C GLY A 89 -13.07 10.57 5.17
N LEU A 90 -13.25 10.52 3.84
CA LEU A 90 -14.46 9.97 3.22
C LEU A 90 -14.69 8.51 3.63
N MET A 91 -13.67 7.67 3.58
CA MET A 91 -13.79 6.26 3.99
C MET A 91 -14.14 6.12 5.47
N GLY A 92 -13.55 6.94 6.34
CA GLY A 92 -13.92 6.98 7.76
C GLY A 92 -15.38 7.39 7.99
N TYR A 93 -15.88 8.35 7.21
CA TYR A 93 -17.27 8.76 7.23
C TYR A 93 -18.21 7.64 6.75
N LEU A 94 -17.90 7.01 5.61
CA LEU A 94 -18.67 5.90 5.07
C LEU A 94 -18.75 4.73 6.05
N LEU A 95 -17.62 4.32 6.63
CA LEU A 95 -17.60 3.27 7.65
C LEU A 95 -18.44 3.65 8.87
N SER A 96 -18.48 4.94 9.23
CA SER A 96 -19.37 5.42 10.30
C SER A 96 -20.85 5.34 9.92
N LEU A 97 -21.22 5.53 8.65
CA LEU A 97 -22.59 5.32 8.17
C LEU A 97 -22.99 3.85 8.21
N VAL A 98 -22.10 2.96 7.74
CA VAL A 98 -22.28 1.50 7.81
C VAL A 98 -22.50 1.06 9.26
N ASN A 99 -21.61 1.47 10.17
CA ASN A 99 -21.69 1.10 11.58
C ASN A 99 -22.95 1.60 12.28
N LYS A 100 -23.55 2.71 11.83
CA LYS A 100 -24.83 3.20 12.34
C LYS A 100 -26.01 2.30 11.97
N GLN A 101 -25.94 1.61 10.83
CA GLN A 101 -26.95 0.63 10.42
C GLN A 101 -26.75 -0.71 11.14
N GLY A 102 -25.50 -1.04 11.52
CA GLY A 102 -25.22 -2.22 12.34
C GLY A 102 -25.63 -3.50 11.62
N GLU A 103 -26.41 -4.35 12.29
CA GLU A 103 -26.93 -5.61 11.73
C GLU A 103 -27.95 -5.40 10.60
N ASP A 104 -28.56 -4.21 10.51
CA ASP A 104 -29.52 -3.87 9.45
C ASP A 104 -28.83 -3.42 8.16
N TYR A 105 -27.49 -3.35 8.13
CA TYR A 105 -26.76 -2.98 6.93
C TYR A 105 -26.93 -4.04 5.84
N ILE A 106 -27.43 -3.59 4.69
CA ILE A 106 -27.56 -4.42 3.49
C ILE A 106 -26.36 -4.13 2.59
N ASP A 107 -25.65 -5.17 2.18
CA ASP A 107 -24.52 -5.07 1.27
C ASP A 107 -24.96 -4.41 -0.06
N GLY A 108 -24.18 -3.43 -0.52
CA GLY A 108 -24.49 -2.60 -1.67
C GLY A 108 -25.48 -1.46 -1.40
N SER A 109 -26.00 -1.31 -0.18
CA SER A 109 -26.92 -0.20 0.16
C SER A 109 -26.27 1.18 0.13
N ILE A 110 -24.95 1.24 0.33
CA ILE A 110 -24.14 2.44 0.13
C ILE A 110 -23.10 2.09 -0.93
N GLU A 111 -23.31 2.57 -2.14
CA GLU A 111 -22.41 2.34 -3.27
C GLU A 111 -21.34 3.44 -3.36
N VAL A 112 -20.14 3.04 -3.73
CA VAL A 112 -19.01 3.92 -4.01
C VAL A 112 -18.50 3.65 -5.41
N ASP A 113 -18.51 4.68 -6.26
CA ASP A 113 -17.93 4.64 -7.59
C ASP A 113 -16.44 4.99 -7.53
N LEU A 114 -15.62 4.10 -8.07
CA LEU A 114 -14.22 4.36 -8.36
C LEU A 114 -14.03 4.54 -9.86
N THR A 115 -13.62 5.74 -10.28
CA THR A 115 -13.34 6.07 -11.68
C THR A 115 -11.86 6.38 -11.85
N PHE A 116 -11.24 5.79 -12.87
CA PHE A 116 -9.84 5.98 -13.20
C PHE A 116 -9.66 6.95 -14.36
N ASP A 117 -8.49 7.59 -14.42
CA ASP A 117 -8.09 8.54 -15.48
C ASP A 117 -9.11 9.65 -15.76
N ALA A 118 -9.84 10.06 -14.73
CA ALA A 118 -10.79 11.14 -14.85
C ALA A 118 -10.05 12.47 -15.02
N ARG A 119 -10.60 13.35 -15.87
CA ARG A 119 -10.14 14.72 -16.01
C ARG A 119 -11.09 15.66 -15.30
N LYS A 120 -10.54 16.70 -14.66
CA LYS A 120 -11.37 17.74 -14.06
C LYS A 120 -12.18 18.45 -15.15
N PRO A 121 -13.44 18.84 -14.87
CA PRO A 121 -14.21 19.64 -15.81
C PRO A 121 -13.51 20.97 -16.12
N VAL A 122 -13.62 21.42 -17.37
CA VAL A 122 -13.10 22.72 -17.81
C VAL A 122 -13.68 23.83 -16.92
N GLY A 123 -12.81 24.64 -16.30
CA GLY A 123 -13.20 25.72 -15.39
C GLY A 123 -13.23 25.36 -13.89
N ALA A 124 -12.94 24.11 -13.52
CA ALA A 124 -12.72 23.69 -12.13
C ALA A 124 -11.23 23.74 -11.70
N GLU A 125 -10.39 24.37 -12.52
CA GLU A 125 -8.96 24.53 -12.28
C GLU A 125 -8.70 25.51 -11.14
N SER A 126 -7.87 25.08 -10.19
CA SER A 126 -7.30 25.95 -9.17
C SER A 126 -6.31 26.91 -9.84
N ARG A 127 -6.17 28.13 -9.32
CA ARG A 127 -5.27 29.16 -9.87
C ARG A 127 -3.81 28.64 -9.86
N GLY A 128 -3.35 28.08 -10.97
CA GLY A 128 -2.04 27.41 -11.11
C GLY A 128 -2.05 26.17 -12.03
N ASP A 129 -3.22 25.57 -12.28
CA ASP A 129 -3.39 24.33 -13.05
C ASP A 129 -3.54 24.58 -14.57
N VAL A 130 -2.72 25.45 -15.18
CA VAL A 130 -2.72 25.59 -16.65
C VAL A 130 -2.01 24.37 -17.24
N ALA A 131 -2.77 23.32 -17.53
CA ALA A 131 -2.24 22.14 -18.19
C ALA A 131 -1.98 22.43 -19.68
N PHE A 132 -0.81 22.05 -20.17
CA PHE A 132 -0.54 21.99 -21.61
C PHE A 132 -1.30 20.81 -22.22
N ASP A 133 -1.76 20.99 -23.46
CA ASP A 133 -2.49 19.95 -24.22
C ASP A 133 -1.68 18.64 -24.26
N GLY A 134 -2.24 17.56 -23.73
CA GLY A 134 -1.57 16.25 -23.58
C GLY A 134 -0.81 16.01 -22.28
N LEU A 135 -0.72 16.99 -21.37
CA LEU A 135 -0.13 16.87 -20.01
C LEU A 135 -1.16 17.12 -18.90
N GLU A 136 -2.43 16.91 -19.19
CA GLU A 136 -3.49 17.17 -18.22
C GLU A 136 -3.43 16.13 -17.09
N PRO A 137 -3.46 16.59 -15.83
CA PRO A 137 -3.42 15.69 -14.69
C PRO A 137 -4.62 14.75 -14.74
N THR A 138 -4.34 13.46 -14.59
CA THR A 138 -5.36 12.43 -14.43
C THR A 138 -5.62 12.18 -12.96
N PHE A 139 -6.86 11.81 -12.65
CA PHE A 139 -7.30 11.60 -11.28
C PHE A 139 -7.99 10.26 -11.15
N THR A 140 -7.76 9.61 -10.01
CA THR A 140 -8.66 8.61 -9.47
C THR A 140 -9.75 9.34 -8.70
N VAL A 141 -11.00 9.08 -9.05
CA VAL A 141 -12.16 9.72 -8.45
C VAL A 141 -12.93 8.70 -7.65
N ILE A 142 -13.15 9.04 -6.39
CA ILE A 142 -14.05 8.32 -5.48
C ILE A 142 -15.33 9.14 -5.39
N SER A 143 -16.45 8.57 -5.79
CA SER A 143 -17.74 9.25 -5.80
C SER A 143 -18.76 8.45 -5.02
N VAL A 144 -19.48 9.11 -4.13
CA VAL A 144 -20.63 8.56 -3.41
C VAL A 144 -21.85 9.35 -3.87
N PRO A 145 -22.84 8.70 -4.51
CA PRO A 145 -24.02 9.39 -5.04
C PRO A 145 -24.64 10.33 -4.01
N ASP A 146 -24.96 11.56 -4.46
CA ASP A 146 -25.61 12.62 -3.67
C ASP A 146 -24.89 13.04 -2.37
N THR A 147 -23.63 12.63 -2.18
CA THR A 147 -22.90 12.84 -0.92
C THR A 147 -21.61 13.61 -1.12
N GLU A 148 -20.57 12.97 -1.67
CA GLU A 148 -19.26 13.60 -1.85
C GLU A 148 -18.53 12.97 -3.04
N ARG A 149 -17.68 13.79 -3.68
CA ARG A 149 -16.76 13.36 -4.72
C ARG A 149 -15.35 13.82 -4.38
N VAL A 150 -14.43 12.88 -4.24
CA VAL A 150 -13.01 13.11 -3.94
C VAL A 150 -12.18 12.81 -5.19
N TRP A 151 -11.28 13.74 -5.51
CA TRP A 151 -10.36 13.64 -6.64
C TRP A 151 -8.95 13.44 -6.09
N LEU A 152 -8.34 12.31 -6.41
CA LEU A 152 -6.98 11.97 -6.01
C LEU A 152 -6.07 12.06 -7.24
N PRO A 153 -5.03 12.91 -7.23
CA PRO A 153 -4.10 12.97 -8.34
C PRO A 153 -3.42 11.62 -8.54
N ILE A 154 -3.31 11.20 -9.80
CA ILE A 154 -2.52 10.04 -10.18
C ILE A 154 -1.09 10.52 -10.41
N VAL A 155 -0.17 10.01 -9.60
CA VAL A 155 1.25 10.40 -9.67
C VAL A 155 2.10 9.44 -10.49
N GLU A 156 1.57 8.24 -10.77
CA GLU A 156 2.22 7.25 -11.63
C GLU A 156 1.17 6.35 -12.29
N THR A 157 1.33 6.12 -13.60
CA THR A 157 0.46 5.30 -14.47
C THR A 157 1.22 4.21 -15.22
N ALA A 158 2.56 4.26 -15.22
CA ALA A 158 3.40 3.17 -15.71
C ALA A 158 3.20 1.94 -14.82
N PRO A 159 3.53 0.72 -15.26
CA PRO A 159 3.45 -0.46 -14.42
C PRO A 159 4.47 -0.34 -13.27
N VAL A 160 4.06 0.38 -12.23
CA VAL A 160 4.48 0.20 -10.84
C VAL A 160 4.23 -1.28 -10.62
N ALA A 161 5.31 -2.05 -10.58
CA ALA A 161 5.23 -3.49 -10.55
C ALA A 161 4.65 -3.90 -9.20
N GLY A 162 3.31 -3.93 -9.09
CA GLY A 162 2.58 -4.59 -8.01
C GLY A 162 3.02 -6.06 -7.86
N ILE A 163 3.71 -6.59 -8.86
CA ILE A 163 4.47 -7.85 -8.83
C ILE A 163 5.44 -7.93 -7.63
N ALA A 164 5.98 -6.81 -7.14
CA ALA A 164 6.90 -6.78 -6.00
C ALA A 164 6.30 -7.44 -4.74
N TRP A 165 5.08 -7.05 -4.34
CA TRP A 165 4.45 -7.60 -3.14
C TRP A 165 3.97 -9.05 -3.35
N ARG A 166 3.50 -9.40 -4.56
CA ARG A 166 3.11 -10.79 -4.92
C ARG A 166 4.29 -11.76 -4.82
N THR A 167 5.47 -11.27 -5.20
CA THR A 167 6.72 -12.03 -5.09
C THR A 167 7.13 -12.20 -3.63
N VAL A 168 6.86 -11.20 -2.78
CA VAL A 168 7.18 -11.25 -1.36
C VAL A 168 6.40 -12.35 -0.65
N THR A 169 5.09 -12.38 -0.81
CA THR A 169 4.23 -13.37 -0.13
C THR A 169 4.50 -14.80 -0.61
N SER A 170 4.69 -15.00 -1.91
CA SER A 170 4.88 -16.33 -2.50
C SER A 170 6.24 -16.97 -2.22
N LYS A 171 7.29 -16.17 -2.00
CA LYS A 171 8.65 -16.66 -1.71
C LYS A 171 8.97 -16.70 -0.21
N HIS A 172 8.02 -16.34 0.64
CA HIS A 172 8.23 -16.35 2.08
C HIS A 172 8.48 -17.78 2.58
N VAL A 173 9.52 -17.94 3.38
CA VAL A 173 9.84 -19.21 4.05
C VAL A 173 9.88 -18.92 5.54
N PRO A 174 8.99 -19.51 6.35
CA PRO A 174 9.04 -19.34 7.80
C PRO A 174 10.34 -19.92 8.37
N GLU A 175 11.04 -19.13 9.18
CA GLU A 175 12.26 -19.55 9.87
C GLU A 175 12.10 -19.29 11.39
N SER A 176 12.62 -20.20 12.21
CA SER A 176 12.63 -20.02 13.66
C SER A 176 13.73 -19.03 14.05
N THR A 177 13.40 -18.06 14.89
CA THR A 177 14.34 -17.08 15.42
C THR A 177 14.03 -16.79 16.89
N ASP A 178 15.06 -16.57 17.70
CA ASP A 178 14.92 -16.27 19.13
C ASP A 178 14.38 -14.85 19.37
N SER A 179 14.73 -13.91 18.48
CA SER A 179 14.30 -12.52 18.54
C SER A 179 14.21 -11.88 17.15
N ILE A 180 13.45 -10.80 17.08
CA ILE A 180 13.36 -9.90 15.93
C ILE A 180 13.33 -8.45 16.43
N GLY A 181 13.95 -7.55 15.67
CA GLY A 181 13.81 -6.11 15.87
C GLY A 181 12.73 -5.56 14.95
N LEU A 182 11.72 -4.87 15.48
CA LEU A 182 10.72 -4.15 14.67
C LEU A 182 10.73 -2.68 15.07
N ASN A 183 10.55 -1.79 14.08
CA ASN A 183 10.31 -0.38 14.38
C ASN A 183 8.97 -0.26 15.15
N PRO A 184 8.95 0.33 16.37
CA PRO A 184 7.73 0.48 17.15
C PRO A 184 6.60 1.17 16.38
N GLU A 185 6.93 2.09 15.47
CA GLU A 185 5.95 2.76 14.61
C GLU A 185 5.21 1.77 13.69
N PHE A 186 5.91 0.78 13.14
CA PHE A 186 5.29 -0.23 12.27
C PHE A 186 4.38 -1.15 13.09
N VAL A 187 4.80 -1.51 14.31
CA VAL A 187 3.96 -2.28 15.25
C VAL A 187 2.69 -1.50 15.60
N GLU A 188 2.79 -0.20 15.86
CA GLU A 188 1.63 0.66 16.13
C GLU A 188 0.70 0.74 14.91
N ARG A 189 1.25 0.93 13.71
CA ARG A 189 0.49 0.98 12.45
C ARG A 189 -0.26 -0.33 12.18
N ILE A 190 0.38 -1.48 12.42
CA ILE A 190 -0.25 -2.81 12.35
C ILE A 190 -1.37 -2.92 13.39
N GLY A 191 -1.14 -2.47 14.62
CA GLY A 191 -2.19 -2.42 15.64
C GLY A 191 -3.40 -1.57 15.21
N LYS A 192 -3.18 -0.48 14.47
CA LYS A 192 -4.26 0.36 13.92
C LYS A 192 -5.08 -0.34 12.83
N VAL A 193 -4.51 -1.29 12.10
CA VAL A 193 -5.25 -2.08 11.10
C VAL A 193 -6.39 -2.87 11.76
N GLY A 194 -6.21 -3.33 13.01
CA GLY A 194 -7.26 -4.02 13.77
C GLY A 194 -8.52 -3.19 14.07
N LYS A 195 -8.54 -1.88 13.75
CA LYS A 195 -9.77 -1.06 13.78
C LYS A 195 -10.69 -1.30 12.58
N HIS A 196 -10.17 -1.93 11.53
CA HIS A 196 -10.82 -2.06 10.22
C HIS A 196 -10.79 -3.50 9.70
N ALA A 197 -9.78 -4.28 10.11
CA ALA A 197 -9.66 -5.71 9.86
C ALA A 197 -10.01 -6.50 11.12
N ASP A 198 -11.12 -7.24 11.06
CA ASP A 198 -11.61 -8.01 12.20
C ASP A 198 -10.70 -9.22 12.52
N GLY A 199 -10.65 -9.62 13.79
CA GLY A 199 -9.97 -10.84 14.25
C GLY A 199 -8.52 -10.65 14.73
N VAL A 200 -7.79 -11.77 14.77
CA VAL A 200 -6.40 -11.81 15.24
C VAL A 200 -5.43 -11.51 14.10
N VAL A 201 -4.33 -10.84 14.43
CA VAL A 201 -3.18 -10.74 13.53
C VAL A 201 -2.32 -12.00 13.67
N ILE A 202 -2.04 -12.67 12.55
CA ILE A 202 -1.10 -13.78 12.48
C ILE A 202 0.22 -13.26 11.93
N TRP A 203 1.31 -13.68 12.57
CA TRP A 203 2.67 -13.38 12.15
C TRP A 203 3.38 -14.65 11.69
N SER A 204 4.08 -14.56 10.58
CA SER A 204 5.00 -15.59 10.11
C SER A 204 6.36 -14.96 9.86
N PHE A 205 7.34 -15.29 10.71
CA PHE A 205 8.68 -14.69 10.64
C PHE A 205 9.56 -15.44 9.66
N GLY A 206 10.27 -14.71 8.80
CA GLY A 206 11.26 -15.28 7.87
C GLY A 206 12.66 -15.43 8.47
N GLY A 207 12.83 -15.11 9.76
CA GLY A 207 14.13 -15.01 10.45
C GLY A 207 14.38 -13.61 11.03
N ALA A 208 15.53 -13.40 11.65
CA ALA A 208 15.87 -12.12 12.32
C ALA A 208 16.05 -10.95 11.34
N GLU A 209 16.44 -11.24 10.09
CA GLU A 209 16.76 -10.23 9.07
C GLU A 209 15.78 -10.24 7.89
N ALA A 210 14.87 -11.20 7.83
CA ALA A 210 13.95 -11.37 6.71
C ALA A 210 12.53 -10.90 7.03
N ALA A 211 11.79 -10.51 5.99
CA ALA A 211 10.42 -10.02 6.09
C ALA A 211 9.55 -10.93 6.98
N ALA A 212 8.77 -10.31 7.86
CA ALA A 212 7.69 -10.97 8.57
C ALA A 212 6.39 -10.79 7.77
N LEU A 213 5.70 -11.89 7.45
CA LEU A 213 4.34 -11.79 6.91
C LEU A 213 3.35 -11.51 8.03
N VAL A 214 2.38 -10.66 7.72
CA VAL A 214 1.26 -10.33 8.60
C VAL A 214 -0.06 -10.54 7.86
N GLU A 215 -1.01 -11.15 8.55
CA GLU A 215 -2.32 -11.49 7.98
C GLU A 215 -3.42 -11.30 9.02
N TRP A 216 -4.60 -10.88 8.57
CA TRP A 216 -5.85 -10.91 9.34
C TRP A 216 -6.82 -11.92 8.69
N PRO A 217 -6.74 -13.21 9.03
CA PRO A 217 -7.48 -14.25 8.30
C PRO A 217 -8.99 -14.12 8.39
N SER A 218 -9.49 -13.51 9.47
CA SER A 218 -10.92 -13.30 9.70
C SER A 218 -11.44 -11.96 9.15
N SER A 219 -10.57 -11.14 8.57
CA SER A 219 -10.97 -9.86 8.01
C SER A 219 -11.72 -10.02 6.69
N ASP A 220 -12.80 -9.26 6.53
CA ASP A 220 -13.52 -9.08 5.27
C ASP A 220 -13.67 -7.57 4.99
N PRO A 221 -13.00 -7.05 3.94
CA PRO A 221 -12.14 -7.75 2.99
C PRO A 221 -10.83 -8.23 3.63
N HIS A 222 -10.25 -9.28 3.06
CA HIS A 222 -9.02 -9.87 3.55
C HIS A 222 -7.85 -8.88 3.46
N VAL A 223 -7.13 -8.70 4.57
CA VAL A 223 -5.94 -7.85 4.66
C VAL A 223 -4.71 -8.69 4.99
N GLN A 224 -3.65 -8.51 4.19
CA GLN A 224 -2.36 -9.16 4.40
C GLN A 224 -1.22 -8.25 3.98
N GLY A 225 0.01 -8.65 4.29
CA GLY A 225 1.18 -7.91 3.88
C GLY A 225 2.46 -8.41 4.53
N CYS A 226 3.47 -7.56 4.55
CA CYS A 226 4.72 -7.88 5.22
C CYS A 226 5.39 -6.64 5.82
N VAL A 227 6.27 -6.90 6.78
CA VAL A 227 7.04 -5.89 7.51
C VAL A 227 8.48 -6.36 7.58
N MET A 228 9.40 -5.51 7.16
CA MET A 228 10.82 -5.75 7.27
C MET A 228 11.28 -5.54 8.71
N PRO A 229 11.96 -6.53 9.32
CA PRO A 229 12.68 -6.31 10.55
C PRO A 229 13.75 -5.22 10.39
N ARG A 230 14.05 -4.55 11.49
CA ARG A 230 15.23 -3.69 11.58
C ARG A 230 16.37 -4.54 12.11
N ARG A 231 17.46 -4.60 11.34
CA ARG A 231 18.70 -5.24 11.80
C ARG A 231 19.21 -4.51 13.04
N ASP A 232 19.46 -5.27 14.10
CA ASP A 232 20.14 -4.75 15.28
C ASP A 232 21.64 -4.66 15.01
N LEU A 233 22.07 -3.49 14.57
CA LEU A 233 23.45 -3.18 14.26
C LEU A 233 24.29 -2.86 15.51
N SER A 234 23.72 -2.90 16.72
CA SER A 234 24.44 -2.53 17.95
C SER A 234 25.64 -3.44 18.24
N ALA A 235 25.59 -4.70 17.82
CA ALA A 235 26.70 -5.64 17.93
C ALA A 235 27.85 -5.34 16.93
N GLU A 236 27.53 -4.76 15.77
CA GLU A 236 28.49 -4.42 14.72
C GLU A 236 29.06 -3.00 14.88
N TYR A 237 28.28 -2.11 15.50
CA TYR A 237 28.61 -0.70 15.68
C TYR A 237 28.37 -0.29 17.14
N PRO A 238 29.36 -0.52 18.03
CA PRO A 238 29.23 -0.21 19.45
C PRO A 238 29.01 1.30 19.69
N ASP A 239 28.59 1.62 20.91
CA ASP A 239 28.33 3.00 21.33
C ASP A 239 29.53 3.93 21.04
N GLY A 240 29.26 5.03 20.33
CA GLY A 240 30.27 6.00 19.89
C GLY A 240 30.74 5.83 18.45
N PHE A 241 30.29 4.79 17.72
CA PHE A 241 30.53 4.69 16.28
C PHE A 241 29.81 5.83 15.53
N PRO A 242 30.48 6.57 14.62
CA PRO A 242 29.88 7.70 13.92
C PRO A 242 28.60 7.30 13.18
N GLU A 243 27.49 7.98 13.44
CA GLU A 243 26.20 7.66 12.82
C GLU A 243 26.22 7.81 11.28
N GLN A 244 27.06 8.71 10.78
CA GLN A 244 27.28 8.97 9.35
C GLN A 244 28.01 7.83 8.63
N GLU A 245 28.75 6.98 9.37
CA GLU A 245 29.48 5.83 8.84
C GLU A 245 28.67 4.54 8.93
N ARG A 246 27.48 4.57 9.54
CA ARG A 246 26.57 3.42 9.58
C ARG A 246 25.84 3.33 8.23
N PRO A 247 25.76 2.13 7.62
CA PRO A 247 25.02 1.96 6.37
C PRO A 247 23.55 2.32 6.58
N ASP A 248 22.94 3.01 5.62
CA ASP A 248 21.51 3.33 5.66
C ASP A 248 20.70 2.03 5.68
N PRO A 249 19.97 1.73 6.76
CA PRO A 249 19.13 0.54 6.82
C PRO A 249 18.04 0.54 5.74
N ALA A 250 17.71 1.68 5.10
CA ALA A 250 16.75 1.76 3.99
C ALA A 250 17.29 1.34 2.61
N GLY A 251 18.61 1.13 2.50
CA GLY A 251 19.30 0.91 1.22
C GLY A 251 20.33 -0.21 1.24
N TYR A 252 20.45 -0.97 2.33
CA TYR A 252 21.46 -2.02 2.45
C TYR A 252 21.23 -3.14 1.42
N ARG A 253 22.08 -3.17 0.39
CA ARG A 253 22.23 -4.27 -0.56
C ARG A 253 23.44 -5.09 -0.15
N ASP A 254 23.21 -6.33 0.24
CA ASP A 254 24.30 -7.30 0.40
C ASP A 254 24.67 -7.87 -0.97
N GLU A 255 25.84 -7.52 -1.51
CA GLU A 255 26.32 -8.04 -2.79
C GLU A 255 26.53 -9.56 -2.77
N ALA A 256 26.74 -10.15 -1.59
CA ALA A 256 26.84 -11.60 -1.43
C ALA A 256 25.47 -12.29 -1.45
N CYS A 257 24.37 -11.54 -1.33
CA CYS A 257 23.01 -12.07 -1.41
C CYS A 257 22.56 -12.18 -2.87
N PRO A 258 22.29 -13.40 -3.38
CA PRO A 258 21.86 -13.57 -4.77
C PRO A 258 20.58 -12.79 -5.09
N ALA A 259 19.67 -12.65 -4.12
CA ALA A 259 18.44 -11.89 -4.28
C ALA A 259 18.69 -10.37 -4.38
N CYS A 260 19.62 -9.81 -3.62
CA CYS A 260 20.01 -8.40 -3.75
C CYS A 260 20.68 -8.10 -5.10
N ALA A 261 21.42 -9.08 -5.64
CA ALA A 261 22.16 -8.93 -6.89
C ALA A 261 21.26 -9.02 -8.14
N THR A 262 20.19 -9.83 -8.11
CA THR A 262 19.42 -10.16 -9.32
C THR A 262 17.93 -9.84 -9.26
N ALA A 263 17.35 -9.57 -8.09
CA ALA A 263 15.91 -9.35 -7.94
C ALA A 263 15.59 -7.85 -7.73
N PRO A 264 14.42 -7.38 -8.20
CA PRO A 264 13.96 -6.02 -7.92
C PRO A 264 13.63 -5.80 -6.44
N VAL A 265 13.41 -6.87 -5.66
CA VAL A 265 13.13 -6.86 -4.23
C VAL A 265 13.87 -8.01 -3.54
N CYS A 266 14.62 -7.72 -2.47
CA CYS A 266 15.15 -8.72 -1.54
C CYS A 266 14.29 -8.82 -0.29
N LEU A 267 13.97 -10.05 0.13
CA LEU A 267 13.20 -10.31 1.35
C LEU A 267 14.08 -10.55 2.58
N ARG A 268 15.40 -10.66 2.38
CA ARG A 268 16.39 -10.94 3.43
C ARG A 268 17.19 -9.72 3.86
N HIS A 269 17.26 -8.71 3.01
CA HIS A 269 17.96 -7.47 3.27
C HIS A 269 17.03 -6.34 2.87
N SER A 270 17.05 -5.25 3.62
CA SER A 270 16.19 -4.08 3.51
C SER A 270 16.45 -3.23 2.26
N THR A 271 16.64 -3.88 1.10
CA THR A 271 16.40 -3.26 -0.19
C THR A 271 14.91 -2.99 -0.23
N GLY A 272 14.50 -1.73 -0.07
CA GLY A 272 13.11 -1.38 0.17
C GLY A 272 12.10 -2.15 -0.70
N LEU A 273 10.92 -2.41 -0.14
CA LEU A 273 9.70 -2.78 -0.83
C LEU A 273 9.25 -1.60 -1.70
N VAL A 274 10.10 -1.22 -2.66
CA VAL A 274 9.89 -0.11 -3.57
C VAL A 274 8.96 -0.64 -4.66
N LEU A 275 7.74 -0.11 -4.70
CA LEU A 275 6.76 -0.42 -5.75
C LEU A 275 7.14 0.21 -7.10
N VAL A 276 8.09 1.15 -7.09
CA VAL A 276 8.55 1.90 -8.25
C VAL A 276 9.79 1.25 -8.86
N GLY A 277 9.70 0.83 -10.11
CA GLY A 277 10.86 0.50 -10.94
C GLY A 277 11.59 1.78 -11.34
N GLY A 278 12.25 2.45 -10.39
CA GLY A 278 13.05 3.64 -10.64
C GLY A 278 14.52 3.26 -10.77
N SER A 279 15.01 3.14 -12.00
CA SER A 279 16.43 3.09 -12.31
C SER A 279 17.05 4.47 -12.12
N ASP A 280 17.18 4.97 -10.89
CA ASP A 280 17.96 6.17 -10.61
C ASP A 280 18.44 6.13 -9.15
N VAL A 281 19.51 5.35 -8.95
CA VAL A 281 20.53 5.73 -7.97
C VAL A 281 21.40 6.75 -8.71
N PRO A 282 21.48 8.03 -8.30
CA PRO A 282 22.48 8.91 -8.87
C PRO A 282 23.84 8.29 -8.54
N SER A 283 24.57 7.86 -9.57
CA SER A 283 25.97 7.52 -9.41
C SER A 283 26.67 8.76 -8.89
N GLU A 284 27.22 8.68 -7.67
CA GLU A 284 28.17 9.65 -7.17
C GLU A 284 29.40 9.61 -8.09
N ASP A 285 29.41 10.49 -9.09
CA ASP A 285 30.61 10.93 -9.79
C ASP A 285 30.48 12.44 -10.01
N SER A 286 31.06 13.19 -9.06
CA SER A 286 31.54 14.56 -9.25
C SER A 286 32.79 14.79 -8.42
#